data_AF-A0A7J5YC16-F1
#
_entry.id   AF-A0A7J5YC16-F1
#
_cell.length_a   1.000
_cell.length_b   1.000
_cell.length_c   1.000
_cell.angle_alpha   90.00
_cell.angle_beta   90.00
_cell.angle_gamma   90.00
#
_symmetry.space_group_name_H-M   'P 1'
#
loop_
_entity.id
_entity.type
_entity.pdbx_description
1 polymer ?
#
loop_
_entity_poly.entity_id
_entity_poly.type
_entity_poly.pdbx_seq_one_letter_code
_entity_poly.pdbx_strand_id
1 'polypeptide(L)'
;MGLEKDASKGVRVEDIKLAMKGHFNPISALSENNQHYNRNPSLNDRVHVVCIIPGSIAGLQDDDSVKKLREVRLAARDMGIPEIAILTKIDEACPEVGSDIRNVYKSKHLKNKNYHSEIDTNDDTDTLILSALRRMIESGEDFVNDL
;
A
#
# COMPACT_ATOMS: atom_id res chain seq x y z
N MET A 1 3.86 -11.73 5.95
CA MET A 1 2.65 -11.87 5.11
C MET A 1 2.70 -10.78 4.07
N GLY A 2 2.67 -11.11 2.79
CA GLY A 2 2.70 -10.16 1.68
C GLY A 2 1.94 -10.70 0.46
N LEU A 3 2.36 -10.30 -0.74
CA LEU A 3 1.77 -10.75 -2.01
C LEU A 3 2.57 -11.91 -2.63
N GLU A 4 2.97 -12.89 -1.82
CA GLU A 4 3.76 -14.03 -2.27
C GLU A 4 3.03 -14.86 -3.35
N LYS A 5 3.79 -15.52 -4.23
CA LYS A 5 3.26 -16.24 -5.41
C LYS A 5 2.50 -17.52 -5.07
N ASP A 6 3.00 -18.25 -4.09
CA ASP A 6 2.48 -19.57 -3.72
C ASP A 6 1.06 -19.41 -3.17
N ALA A 7 0.07 -20.07 -3.77
CA ALA A 7 -1.33 -19.95 -3.35
C ALA A 7 -1.58 -20.36 -1.89
N SER A 8 -0.65 -21.09 -1.29
CA SER A 8 -0.65 -21.47 0.14
C SER A 8 0.06 -20.45 1.05
N LYS A 9 0.66 -19.39 0.48
CA LYS A 9 1.43 -18.37 1.20
C LYS A 9 0.98 -16.96 0.81
N GLY A 10 1.07 -16.05 1.76
CA GLY A 10 0.68 -14.66 1.52
C GLY A 10 -0.82 -14.41 1.61
N VAL A 11 -1.19 -13.14 1.49
CA VAL A 11 -2.58 -12.70 1.63
C VAL A 11 -3.32 -12.88 0.31
N ARG A 12 -4.58 -13.33 0.37
CA ARG A 12 -5.43 -13.43 -0.81
C ARG A 12 -6.01 -12.07 -1.15
N VAL A 13 -6.13 -11.76 -2.44
CA VAL A 13 -6.73 -10.51 -2.91
C VAL A 13 -8.16 -10.32 -2.37
N GLU A 14 -8.94 -11.41 -2.26
CA GLU A 14 -10.29 -11.36 -1.70
C GLU A 14 -10.31 -10.97 -0.22
N ASP A 15 -9.32 -11.40 0.56
CA ASP A 15 -9.21 -11.01 1.97
C ASP A 15 -8.86 -9.51 2.10
N ILE A 16 -8.04 -8.98 1.19
CA ILE A 16 -7.76 -7.53 1.13
C ILE A 16 -9.04 -6.76 0.77
N LYS A 17 -9.84 -7.25 -0.19
CA LYS A 17 -11.12 -6.62 -0.57
C LYS A 17 -12.12 -6.60 0.58
N LEU A 18 -12.17 -7.67 1.38
CA LEU A 18 -12.99 -7.72 2.59
C LEU A 18 -12.49 -6.74 3.65
N ALA A 19 -11.17 -6.69 3.86
CA ALA A 19 -10.56 -5.72 4.77
C ALA A 19 -10.87 -4.28 4.33
N MET A 20 -10.83 -3.97 3.04
CA MET A 20 -11.21 -2.64 2.49
C MET A 20 -12.64 -2.25 2.86
N LYS A 21 -13.56 -3.21 2.87
CA LYS A 21 -14.96 -3.04 3.28
C LYS A 21 -15.17 -2.98 4.80
N GLY A 22 -14.10 -3.08 5.59
CA GLY A 22 -14.14 -3.05 7.06
C GLY A 22 -14.42 -4.41 7.70
N HIS A 23 -14.30 -5.50 6.92
CA HIS A 23 -14.38 -6.85 7.43
C HIS A 23 -12.96 -7.38 7.70
N PHE A 24 -12.33 -6.86 8.75
CA PHE A 24 -11.00 -7.28 9.19
C PHE A 24 -11.01 -7.68 10.67
N ASN A 25 -10.32 -8.77 11.01
CA ASN A 25 -10.07 -9.16 12.38
C ASN A 25 -8.57 -9.45 12.57
N PRO A 26 -7.82 -8.66 13.36
CA PRO A 26 -6.40 -8.89 13.57
C PRO A 26 -6.09 -10.16 14.39
N ILE A 27 -7.09 -10.73 15.06
CA ILE A 27 -6.95 -11.84 16.01
C ILE A 27 -7.20 -13.20 15.33
N SER A 28 -7.95 -13.25 14.23
CA SER A 28 -8.33 -14.52 13.59
C SER A 28 -8.61 -14.41 12.10
N ALA A 29 -8.54 -15.55 11.41
CA ALA A 29 -8.85 -15.64 9.98
C ALA A 29 -10.26 -15.11 9.65
N LEU A 30 -10.38 -14.47 8.49
CA LEU A 30 -11.65 -13.91 8.02
C LEU A 30 -12.64 -15.03 7.73
N SER A 31 -13.68 -15.12 8.54
CA SER A 31 -14.79 -16.06 8.37
C SER A 31 -16.08 -15.43 8.89
N GLU A 32 -17.12 -15.42 8.05
CA GLU A 32 -18.46 -14.91 8.41
C GLU A 32 -19.12 -15.68 9.56
N ASN A 33 -18.64 -16.90 9.82
CA ASN A 33 -19.09 -17.76 10.90
C ASN A 33 -18.39 -17.47 12.24
N ASN A 34 -17.39 -16.59 12.25
CA ASN A 34 -16.69 -16.23 13.47
C ASN A 34 -17.55 -15.28 14.32
N GLN A 35 -17.65 -15.56 15.62
CA GLN A 35 -18.44 -14.77 16.57
C GLN A 35 -18.02 -13.29 16.60
N HIS A 36 -16.76 -12.99 16.30
CA HIS A 36 -16.21 -11.64 16.30
C HIS A 36 -16.19 -10.99 14.91
N TYR A 37 -16.81 -11.59 13.90
CA TYR A 37 -16.88 -11.00 12.56
C TYR A 37 -17.86 -9.84 12.54
N ASN A 38 -17.36 -8.65 12.20
CA ASN A 38 -18.20 -7.48 12.00
C ASN A 38 -19.01 -7.63 10.71
N ARG A 39 -20.29 -8.03 10.82
CA ARG A 39 -21.19 -8.22 9.68
C ARG A 39 -21.66 -6.91 9.04
N ASN A 40 -21.62 -5.80 9.78
CA ASN A 40 -22.11 -4.52 9.29
C ASN A 40 -21.11 -3.39 9.65
N PRO A 41 -19.98 -3.32 8.93
CA PRO A 41 -18.94 -2.32 9.17
C PRO A 41 -19.47 -0.89 9.08
N SER A 42 -19.17 -0.10 10.10
CA SER A 42 -19.37 1.34 10.10
C SER A 42 -18.39 2.04 9.17
N LEU A 43 -18.54 3.34 8.94
CA LEU A 43 -17.57 4.10 8.15
C LEU A 43 -16.17 4.03 8.77
N ASN A 44 -16.07 4.12 10.10
CA ASN A 44 -14.78 4.05 10.82
C ASN A 44 -14.07 2.69 10.68
N ASP A 45 -14.82 1.63 10.39
CA ASP A 45 -14.25 0.29 10.20
C ASP A 45 -13.64 0.12 8.80
N ARG A 46 -14.07 0.93 7.82
CA ARG A 46 -13.65 0.82 6.42
C ARG A 46 -12.25 1.38 6.21
N VAL A 47 -11.58 0.88 5.17
CA VAL A 47 -10.32 1.47 4.74
C VAL A 47 -10.61 2.79 4.04
N HIS A 48 -9.88 3.82 4.43
CA HIS A 48 -10.01 5.16 3.86
C HIS A 48 -8.88 5.51 2.90
N VAL A 49 -7.75 4.80 2.95
CA VAL A 49 -6.59 4.96 2.06
C VAL A 49 -5.90 3.60 1.89
N VAL A 50 -5.53 3.23 0.67
CA VAL A 50 -4.72 2.04 0.38
C VAL A 50 -3.28 2.46 0.09
N CYS A 51 -2.33 1.90 0.85
CA CYS A 51 -0.90 2.14 0.63
C CYS A 51 -0.24 0.89 0.06
N ILE A 52 0.32 1.04 -1.13
CA ILE A 52 1.01 0.00 -1.89
C ILE A 52 2.51 0.20 -1.72
N ILE A 53 3.16 -0.73 -1.02
CA ILE A 53 4.58 -0.64 -0.68
C ILE A 53 5.30 -1.88 -1.23
N PRO A 54 6.00 -1.80 -2.37
CA PRO A 54 6.88 -2.87 -2.81
C PRO A 54 8.04 -3.00 -1.82
N GLY A 55 8.44 -4.23 -1.46
CA GLY A 55 9.60 -4.46 -0.60
C GLY A 55 10.96 -4.11 -1.25
N SER A 56 11.00 -4.08 -2.59
CA SER A 56 12.04 -3.46 -3.40
C SER A 56 11.45 -3.19 -4.78
N ILE A 57 11.79 -2.05 -5.38
CA ILE A 57 11.35 -1.73 -6.76
C ILE A 57 11.95 -2.71 -7.77
N ALA A 58 13.12 -3.29 -7.47
CA ALA A 58 13.70 -4.37 -8.26
C ALA A 58 12.82 -5.64 -8.22
N GLY A 59 12.06 -5.84 -7.12
CA GLY A 59 11.11 -6.94 -6.95
C GLY A 59 9.80 -6.79 -7.72
N LEU A 60 9.51 -5.61 -8.30
CA LEU A 60 8.34 -5.38 -9.17
C LEU A 60 8.47 -6.01 -10.58
N GLN A 61 9.44 -6.91 -10.77
CA GLN A 61 9.58 -7.67 -12.02
C GLN A 61 8.80 -8.99 -12.01
N ASP A 62 8.13 -9.30 -10.89
CA ASP A 62 7.28 -10.47 -10.82
C ASP A 62 5.86 -10.21 -11.34
N ASP A 63 5.49 -10.88 -12.42
CA ASP A 63 4.16 -10.77 -13.04
C ASP A 63 3.00 -11.15 -12.10
N ASP A 64 3.18 -12.10 -11.17
CA ASP A 64 2.10 -12.54 -10.27
C ASP A 64 1.82 -11.50 -9.17
N SER A 65 2.86 -11.05 -8.46
CA SER A 65 2.74 -9.97 -7.48
C SER A 65 2.24 -8.67 -8.12
N VAL A 66 2.69 -8.33 -9.34
CA VAL A 66 2.20 -7.15 -10.08
C VAL A 66 0.72 -7.29 -10.45
N LYS A 67 0.26 -8.48 -10.85
CA LYS A 67 -1.17 -8.74 -11.11
C LYS A 67 -2.01 -8.60 -9.85
N LYS A 68 -1.62 -9.23 -8.74
CA LYS A 68 -2.31 -9.10 -7.45
C LYS A 68 -2.38 -7.64 -6.99
N LEU A 69 -1.28 -6.91 -7.12
CA LEU A 69 -1.22 -5.49 -6.80
C LEU A 69 -2.17 -4.67 -7.68
N ARG A 70 -2.19 -4.95 -8.98
CA ARG A 70 -3.11 -4.30 -9.93
C ARG A 70 -4.57 -4.59 -9.60
N GLU A 71 -4.90 -5.81 -9.20
CA GLU A 71 -6.26 -6.19 -8.79
C GLU A 71 -6.70 -5.48 -7.52
N VAL A 72 -5.82 -5.42 -6.50
CA VAL A 72 -6.09 -4.68 -5.25
C VAL A 72 -6.31 -3.20 -5.56
N ARG A 73 -5.43 -2.61 -6.38
CA ARG A 73 -5.54 -1.22 -6.80
C ARG A 73 -6.86 -0.94 -7.49
N LEU A 74 -7.21 -1.71 -8.53
CA LEU A 74 -8.47 -1.50 -9.24
C LEU A 74 -9.70 -1.66 -8.32
N ALA A 75 -9.65 -2.61 -7.37
CA ALA A 75 -10.73 -2.77 -6.40
C ALA A 75 -10.87 -1.56 -5.46
N ALA A 76 -9.77 -0.94 -5.04
CA ALA A 76 -9.80 0.29 -4.23
C ALA A 76 -10.41 1.45 -5.03
N ARG A 77 -9.99 1.65 -6.28
CA ARG A 77 -10.53 2.65 -7.21
C ARG A 77 -12.02 2.51 -7.39
N ASP A 78 -12.49 1.29 -7.65
CA ASP A 78 -13.92 1.01 -7.86
C ASP A 78 -14.75 1.27 -6.58
N MET A 79 -14.11 1.24 -5.41
CA MET A 79 -14.72 1.61 -4.12
C MET A 79 -14.57 3.11 -3.79
N GLY A 80 -13.92 3.91 -4.65
CA GLY A 80 -13.63 5.32 -4.41
C GLY A 80 -12.61 5.55 -3.30
N ILE A 81 -11.77 4.56 -2.99
CA ILE A 81 -10.74 4.64 -1.96
C ILE A 81 -9.46 5.18 -2.60
N PRO A 82 -8.89 6.30 -2.09
CA PRO A 82 -7.60 6.81 -2.53
C PRO A 82 -6.45 5.79 -2.39
N GLU A 83 -5.55 5.79 -3.37
CA GLU A 83 -4.42 4.87 -3.48
C GLU A 83 -3.09 5.62 -3.48
N ILE A 84 -2.12 5.17 -2.69
CA ILE A 84 -0.76 5.70 -2.67
C ILE A 84 0.21 4.57 -2.98
N ALA A 85 1.12 4.77 -3.93
CA ALA A 85 2.28 3.91 -4.10
C ALA A 85 3.52 4.51 -3.40
N ILE A 86 4.09 3.79 -2.44
CA ILE A 86 5.32 4.18 -1.73
C ILE A 86 6.44 3.29 -2.24
N LEU A 87 7.34 3.88 -3.02
CA LEU A 87 8.48 3.16 -3.57
C LEU A 87 9.63 3.10 -2.54
N THR A 88 9.99 1.90 -2.12
CA THR A 88 11.10 1.67 -1.18
C THR A 88 12.33 1.12 -1.88
N LYS A 89 13.50 1.26 -1.23
CA LYS A 89 14.79 0.79 -1.74
C LYS A 89 15.12 1.30 -3.15
N ILE A 90 14.90 2.60 -3.36
CA ILE A 90 15.13 3.28 -4.65
C ILE A 90 16.60 3.28 -5.07
N ASP A 91 17.50 3.16 -4.10
CA ASP A 91 18.94 3.00 -4.24
C ASP A 91 19.32 1.69 -4.95
N GLU A 92 18.65 0.58 -4.64
CA GLU A 92 18.86 -0.71 -5.32
C GLU A 92 18.37 -0.69 -6.78
N ALA A 93 17.36 0.13 -7.06
CA ALA A 93 16.71 0.17 -8.38
C ALA A 93 17.47 1.02 -9.41
N CYS A 94 18.34 1.92 -8.97
CA CYS A 94 19.05 2.84 -9.84
C CYS A 94 20.46 3.15 -9.29
N PRO A 95 21.55 2.75 -9.98
CA PRO A 95 22.92 2.97 -9.49
C PRO A 95 23.25 4.44 -9.20
N GLU A 96 22.68 5.37 -9.97
CA GLU A 96 22.84 6.82 -9.75
C GLU A 96 22.24 7.26 -8.41
N VAL A 97 21.14 6.63 -8.00
CA VAL A 97 20.46 6.86 -6.72
C VAL A 97 21.16 6.13 -5.59
N GLY A 98 21.68 4.93 -5.85
CA GLY A 98 22.51 4.20 -4.89
C GLY A 98 23.81 4.90 -4.56
N SER A 99 24.40 5.65 -5.50
CA SER A 99 25.60 6.46 -5.23
C SER A 99 25.30 7.75 -4.48
N ASP A 100 24.16 8.41 -4.77
CA ASP A 100 23.67 9.55 -4.02
C ASP A 100 22.14 9.59 -4.11
N ILE A 101 21.46 9.38 -2.97
CA ILE A 101 20.00 9.31 -2.88
C ILE A 101 19.33 10.58 -3.44
N ARG A 102 20.04 11.72 -3.39
CA ARG A 102 19.55 12.98 -3.95
C ARG A 102 19.35 12.87 -5.46
N ASN A 103 20.04 11.98 -6.17
CA ASN A 103 19.83 11.81 -7.61
C ASN A 103 18.47 11.18 -7.96
N VAL A 104 17.62 10.82 -6.99
CA VAL A 104 16.24 10.36 -7.22
C VAL A 104 15.46 11.30 -8.16
N TYR A 105 15.61 12.63 -8.01
CA TYR A 105 14.92 13.60 -8.87
C TYR A 105 15.49 13.66 -10.30
N LYS A 106 16.71 13.16 -10.52
CA LYS A 106 17.34 13.09 -11.85
C LYS A 106 16.99 11.80 -12.58
N SER A 107 16.72 10.73 -11.83
CA SER A 107 16.44 9.41 -12.38
C SER A 107 15.16 9.39 -13.22
N LYS A 108 15.32 9.31 -14.55
CA LYS A 108 14.20 9.09 -15.48
C LYS A 108 13.48 7.77 -15.19
N HIS A 109 14.22 6.76 -14.75
CA HIS A 109 13.69 5.45 -14.43
C HIS A 109 12.68 5.49 -13.28
N LEU A 110 12.99 6.22 -12.20
CA LEU A 110 12.09 6.36 -11.06
C LEU A 110 10.96 7.36 -11.33
N LYS A 111 11.22 8.43 -12.09
CA LYS A 111 10.17 9.38 -12.51
C LYS A 111 9.02 8.68 -13.24
N ASN A 112 9.33 7.81 -14.20
CA ASN A 112 8.30 7.09 -14.94
C ASN A 112 7.53 6.06 -14.08
N LYS A 113 8.05 5.68 -12.91
CA LYS A 113 7.40 4.77 -11.96
C LYS A 113 6.62 5.50 -10.85
N ASN A 114 6.97 6.75 -10.55
CA ASN A 114 6.35 7.55 -9.48
C ASN A 114 5.00 8.16 -9.87
N TYR A 115 4.80 8.53 -11.12
CA TYR A 115 3.55 9.17 -11.56
C TYR A 115 2.63 8.13 -12.22
N HIS A 116 1.57 7.74 -11.50
CA HIS A 116 0.34 7.35 -12.18
C HIS A 116 -0.35 8.65 -12.65
N SER A 117 -1.10 8.59 -13.75
CA SER A 117 -1.58 9.72 -14.59
C SER A 117 -2.37 10.87 -13.93
N GLU A 118 -2.52 10.91 -12.61
CA GLU A 118 -3.25 11.95 -11.89
C GLU A 118 -2.26 12.94 -11.26
N ILE A 119 -2.32 14.18 -11.75
CA ILE A 119 -1.51 15.32 -11.28
C ILE A 119 -2.37 16.42 -10.65
N ASP A 120 -3.69 16.20 -10.63
CA ASP A 120 -4.67 17.14 -10.07
C ASP A 120 -4.82 16.87 -8.56
N THR A 121 -4.78 17.94 -7.78
CA THR A 121 -4.95 17.91 -6.32
C THR A 121 -6.43 17.88 -5.93
N ASN A 122 -6.78 17.13 -4.88
CA ASN A 122 -8.10 17.10 -4.28
C ASN A 122 -7.95 17.26 -2.77
N ASP A 123 -8.32 18.42 -2.23
CA ASP A 123 -8.09 18.80 -0.83
C ASP A 123 -8.55 17.75 0.19
N ASP A 124 -9.70 17.12 0.01
CA ASP A 124 -10.21 16.10 0.94
C ASP A 124 -9.33 14.83 0.90
N THR A 125 -8.96 14.41 -0.31
CA THR A 125 -8.13 13.22 -0.52
C THR A 125 -6.68 13.48 -0.09
N ASP A 126 -6.14 14.63 -0.47
CA ASP A 126 -4.79 15.08 -0.13
C ASP A 126 -4.65 15.26 1.38
N THR A 127 -5.69 15.76 2.07
CA THR A 127 -5.68 15.84 3.54
C THR A 127 -5.62 14.46 4.18
N LEU A 128 -6.35 13.48 3.67
CA LEU A 128 -6.29 12.10 4.16
C LEU A 128 -4.92 11.45 3.88
N ILE A 129 -4.38 11.65 2.68
CA ILE A 129 -3.04 11.17 2.27
C ILE A 129 -1.96 11.78 3.17
N LEU A 130 -1.97 13.11 3.35
CA LEU A 130 -1.02 13.82 4.20
C LEU A 130 -1.14 13.39 5.67
N SER A 131 -2.36 13.19 6.15
CA SER A 131 -2.60 12.68 7.51
C SER A 131 -2.05 11.26 7.68
N ALA A 132 -2.22 10.39 6.69
CA ALA A 132 -1.68 9.03 6.71
C ALA A 132 -0.14 9.04 6.67
N LEU A 133 0.47 9.79 5.76
CA LEU A 133 1.93 9.93 5.67
C LEU A 133 2.53 10.51 6.94
N ARG A 134 1.90 11.54 7.51
CA ARG A 134 2.32 12.14 8.78
C ARG A 134 2.30 11.12 9.91
N ARG A 135 1.22 10.35 10.05
CA ARG A 135 1.13 9.29 11.07
C ARG A 135 2.19 8.21 10.89
N MET A 136 2.50 7.82 9.64
CA MET A 136 3.57 6.85 9.37
C MET A 136 4.94 7.36 9.80
N ILE A 137 5.24 8.65 9.56
CA ILE A 137 6.49 9.28 9.96
C ILE A 137 6.57 9.37 11.48
N GLU A 138 5.53 9.88 12.14
CA GLU A 138 5.46 10.00 13.60
C GLU A 138 5.65 8.62 14.28
N SER A 139 4.98 7.57 13.79
CA SER A 139 5.14 6.21 14.32
C SER A 139 6.55 5.63 14.07
N GLY A 140 7.22 6.03 12.98
CA GLY A 140 8.58 5.61 12.68
C GLY A 140 9.62 6.31 13.56
N GLU A 141 9.40 7.58 13.87
CA GLU A 141 10.26 8.38 14.76
C GLU A 141 10.23 7.81 16.19
N ASP A 142 9.06 7.44 16.70
CA ASP A 142 8.92 6.76 18.00
C ASP A 142 9.75 5.47 18.06
N PHE A 143 9.69 4.63 17.02
CA PHE A 143 10.46 3.38 16.98
C PHE A 143 11.98 3.59 16.95
N VAL A 144 12.46 4.63 16.26
CA VAL A 144 13.90 4.95 16.20
C VAL A 144 14.39 5.57 17.50
N ASN A 145 13.57 6.36 18.17
CA ASN A 145 13.93 6.98 19.45
C ASN A 145 13.96 5.98 20.62
N ASP A 146 13.26 4.85 20.48
CA ASP A 146 13.26 3.74 21.44
C ASP A 146 14.43 2.74 21.23
N LEU A 147 15.35 3.01 20.29
CA LEU A 147 16.51 2.18 19.92
C LEU A 147 17.83 2.74 20.48
#